data_AF-A0A559MFT1-F1
#
_entry.id   AF-A0A559MFT1-F1
#
_cell.length_a   1.000
_cell.length_b   1.000
_cell.length_c   1.000
_cell.angle_alpha   90.00
_cell.angle_beta   90.00
_cell.angle_gamma   90.00
#
_symmetry.space_group_name_H-M   'P 1'
#
loop_
_entity.id
_entity.type
_entity.pdbx_description
1 polymer ?
#
loop_
_entity_poly.entity_id
_entity_poly.type
_entity_poly.pdbx_seq_one_letter_code
_entity_poly.pdbx_strand_id
1 'polypeptide(L)'
;MQFSFLSLAVLAGAAVASPLAAEHQIEQRAAAADNCTQYTSVAAGSVCIHRPSDCTATYLVQPDDTCSSIGAIYNNFTLSILQYWNPDIGKTCFGLQAYVPVCINTPWYTFTPPVQEPEGTVEADTSNPIPQMPNIVSNCNSFELAGGGYTVDAIVASNNISEDNFLDWNPYINKTAPVAWEGYWVCVGIS
;
A
#
# COMPACT_ATOMS: atom_id res chain seq x y z
N MET A 1 47.87 66.86 29.16
CA MET A 1 47.00 68.06 29.07
C MET A 1 45.58 67.54 28.89
N GLN A 2 44.72 67.83 29.86
CA GLN A 2 43.27 67.58 29.79
C GLN A 2 42.69 68.21 28.52
N PHE A 3 41.66 67.60 27.93
CA PHE A 3 40.40 68.29 27.70
C PHE A 3 39.25 67.27 27.70
N SER A 4 38.36 67.45 28.67
CA SER A 4 37.05 66.82 28.80
C SER A 4 36.04 67.79 28.18
N PHE A 5 35.11 67.29 27.36
CA PHE A 5 33.87 68.00 27.03
C PHE A 5 32.70 67.01 27.08
N LEU A 6 31.76 67.32 27.96
CA LEU A 6 30.43 66.74 28.12
C LEU A 6 29.47 67.30 27.06
N SER A 7 28.52 66.47 26.62
CA SER A 7 27.15 66.75 26.12
C SER A 7 26.85 65.88 24.90
N LEU A 8 25.66 65.34 24.66
CA LEU A 8 24.32 65.58 25.20
C LEU A 8 23.51 64.27 25.00
N ALA A 9 22.67 63.88 25.95
CA ALA A 9 21.73 62.79 25.79
C ALA A 9 20.49 63.26 25.01
N VAL A 10 20.05 62.48 24.01
CA VAL A 10 18.68 62.53 23.46
C VAL A 10 18.14 61.11 23.44
N LEU A 11 17.03 60.92 24.15
CA LEU A 11 16.21 59.71 24.16
C LEU A 11 15.07 59.82 23.14
N ALA A 12 14.62 58.64 22.74
CA ALA A 12 13.31 58.28 22.18
C ALA A 12 13.19 58.15 20.64
N GLY A 13 12.78 56.93 20.24
CA GLY A 13 12.31 56.61 18.90
C GLY A 13 12.39 55.12 18.57
N ALA A 14 11.71 54.27 19.34
CA ALA A 14 11.54 52.86 18.97
C ALA A 14 10.52 52.76 17.83
N ALA A 15 10.94 52.26 16.67
CA ALA A 15 10.05 51.80 15.61
C ALA A 15 10.32 50.31 15.39
N VAL A 16 9.45 49.46 15.92
CA VAL A 16 9.41 48.03 15.62
C VAL A 16 8.70 47.86 14.27
N ALA A 17 9.48 47.54 13.24
CA ALA A 17 8.95 46.97 12.02
C ALA A 17 9.20 45.45 12.08
N SER A 18 8.15 44.69 12.37
CA SER A 18 8.14 43.24 12.17
C SER A 18 7.96 42.95 10.68
N PRO A 19 8.74 42.03 10.11
CA PRO A 19 8.25 41.19 9.03
C PRO A 19 8.24 39.74 9.51
N LEU A 20 7.03 39.27 9.87
CA LEU A 20 6.70 37.85 9.71
C LEU A 20 6.69 37.57 8.21
N ALA A 21 7.79 37.03 7.68
CA ALA A 21 7.82 36.32 6.41
C ALA A 21 9.14 35.59 6.23
N ALA A 22 9.04 34.33 5.79
CA ALA A 22 10.09 33.47 5.23
C ALA A 22 10.84 32.53 6.21
N GLU A 23 10.10 31.90 7.12
CA GLU A 23 10.34 30.48 7.44
C GLU A 23 10.01 29.64 6.21
N HIS A 24 10.94 29.52 5.25
CA HIS A 24 10.88 28.48 4.21
C HIS A 24 12.27 28.25 3.60
N GLN A 25 13.24 27.87 4.44
CA GLN A 25 14.57 27.44 3.98
C GLN A 25 14.98 26.09 4.63
N ILE A 26 14.00 25.27 5.00
CA ILE A 26 14.22 23.88 5.44
C ILE A 26 13.55 22.94 4.44
N GLU A 27 14.02 22.87 3.19
CA GLU A 27 13.68 21.76 2.28
C GLU A 27 14.56 21.69 1.01
N GLN A 28 15.88 21.85 1.12
CA GLN A 28 16.78 21.55 0.01
C GLN A 28 17.88 20.56 0.41
N ARG A 29 17.47 19.45 1.01
CA ARG A 29 18.22 18.20 0.89
C ARG A 29 17.50 17.40 -0.18
N ALA A 30 18.01 17.49 -1.41
CA ALA A 30 17.50 16.77 -2.56
C ALA A 30 17.34 15.28 -2.21
N ALA A 31 16.10 14.84 -1.99
CA ALA A 31 15.73 13.47 -2.20
C ALA A 31 16.10 13.13 -3.65
N ALA A 32 16.61 11.93 -3.90
CA ALA A 32 16.65 11.41 -5.27
C ALA A 32 15.28 11.67 -5.90
N ALA A 33 15.24 12.20 -7.13
CA ALA A 33 13.98 12.55 -7.78
C ALA A 33 13.07 11.32 -7.76
N ASP A 34 12.02 11.39 -6.94
CA ASP A 34 11.01 10.36 -6.87
C ASP A 34 10.41 10.27 -8.28
N ASN A 35 10.44 9.09 -8.92
CA ASN A 35 9.93 8.91 -10.29
C ASN A 35 8.40 8.84 -10.30
N CYS A 36 7.77 9.53 -9.35
CA CYS A 36 6.34 9.55 -9.24
C CYS A 36 5.76 10.55 -10.22
N THR A 37 4.67 10.13 -10.84
CA THR A 37 3.81 11.02 -11.61
C THR A 37 2.84 11.68 -10.64
N GLN A 38 2.88 12.99 -10.53
CA GLN A 38 1.88 13.70 -9.73
C GLN A 38 0.53 13.67 -10.46
N TYR A 39 -0.44 12.99 -9.87
CA TYR A 39 -1.83 12.99 -10.32
C TYR A 39 -2.63 13.97 -9.48
N THR A 40 -3.42 14.83 -10.10
CA THR A 40 -4.31 15.75 -9.37
C THR A 40 -5.70 15.71 -9.97
N SER A 41 -6.70 15.50 -9.10
CA SER A 41 -8.10 15.63 -9.49
C SER A 41 -8.90 16.31 -8.37
N VAL A 42 -10.07 16.84 -8.71
CA VAL A 42 -10.97 17.44 -7.73
C VAL A 42 -11.45 16.44 -6.68
N ALA A 43 -11.51 15.14 -7.04
CA ALA A 43 -12.04 14.09 -6.20
C ALA A 43 -10.95 13.38 -5.37
N ALA A 44 -9.73 13.25 -5.89
CA ALA A 44 -8.61 12.58 -5.22
C ALA A 44 -7.63 13.55 -4.53
N GLY A 45 -7.72 14.85 -4.80
CA GLY A 45 -6.65 15.79 -4.45
C GLY A 45 -5.38 15.50 -5.28
N SER A 46 -4.22 15.88 -4.75
CA SER A 46 -2.92 15.62 -5.37
C SER A 46 -2.28 14.38 -4.74
N VAL A 47 -2.07 13.35 -5.54
CA VAL A 47 -1.47 12.07 -5.14
C VAL A 47 -0.27 11.79 -6.03
N CYS A 48 0.80 11.31 -5.41
CA CYS A 48 2.01 10.84 -6.10
C CYS A 48 1.78 9.37 -6.49
N ILE A 49 1.86 9.05 -7.79
CA ILE A 49 1.64 7.69 -8.30
C ILE A 49 2.85 7.15 -9.06
N HIS A 50 3.16 5.89 -8.83
CA HIS A 50 4.20 5.09 -9.43
C HIS A 50 3.55 3.97 -10.24
N ARG A 51 3.94 3.88 -11.51
CA ARG A 51 3.50 2.82 -12.42
C ARG A 51 4.51 2.65 -13.55
N PRO A 52 4.50 1.51 -14.28
CA PRO A 52 5.32 1.33 -15.45
C PRO A 52 5.14 2.45 -16.47
N SER A 53 6.24 2.94 -17.05
CA SER A 53 6.21 3.99 -18.08
C SER A 53 5.52 3.52 -19.37
N ASP A 54 5.47 2.22 -19.60
CA ASP A 54 4.82 1.54 -20.72
C ASP A 54 3.40 1.06 -20.36
N CYS A 55 2.79 1.60 -19.30
CA CYS A 55 1.38 1.37 -19.03
C CYS A 55 0.51 1.82 -20.22
N THR A 56 -0.20 0.88 -20.84
CA THR A 56 -0.98 1.11 -22.08
C THR A 56 -2.47 1.26 -21.81
N ALA A 57 -2.96 0.81 -20.64
CA ALA A 57 -4.33 1.02 -20.21
C ALA A 57 -4.40 1.29 -18.72
N THR A 58 -5.32 2.16 -18.32
CA THR A 58 -5.52 2.59 -16.94
C THR A 58 -6.99 2.44 -16.55
N TYR A 59 -7.23 2.08 -15.30
CA TYR A 59 -8.55 2.09 -14.69
C TYR A 59 -8.64 3.18 -13.63
N LEU A 60 -9.72 3.97 -13.64
CA LEU A 60 -10.00 4.94 -12.59
C LEU A 60 -10.75 4.23 -11.47
N VAL A 61 -10.09 4.06 -10.32
CA VAL A 61 -10.66 3.40 -9.15
C VAL A 61 -11.96 4.10 -8.73
N GLN A 62 -13.02 3.33 -8.51
CA GLN A 62 -14.30 3.77 -8.01
C GLN A 62 -14.37 3.66 -6.48
N PRO A 63 -15.32 4.37 -5.82
CA PRO A 63 -15.66 4.07 -4.44
C PRO A 63 -15.97 2.58 -4.27
N ASP A 64 -15.51 2.01 -3.16
CA ASP A 64 -15.71 0.60 -2.77
C ASP A 64 -14.98 -0.45 -3.61
N ASP A 65 -14.17 -0.05 -4.59
CA ASP A 65 -13.29 -0.99 -5.28
C ASP A 65 -12.28 -1.61 -4.33
N THR A 66 -12.04 -2.90 -4.56
CA THR A 66 -10.90 -3.62 -4.01
C THR A 66 -10.01 -4.04 -5.15
N CYS A 67 -8.74 -4.35 -4.88
CA CYS A 67 -7.91 -4.88 -5.96
C CYS A 67 -8.45 -6.21 -6.51
N SER A 68 -9.11 -7.02 -5.67
CA SER A 68 -9.76 -8.27 -6.07
C SER A 68 -10.94 -8.02 -7.02
N SER A 69 -11.79 -7.01 -6.74
CA SER A 69 -12.88 -6.64 -7.64
C SER A 69 -12.37 -6.12 -8.98
N ILE A 70 -11.29 -5.32 -8.98
CA ILE A 70 -10.65 -4.82 -10.20
C ILE A 70 -10.09 -5.99 -11.02
N GLY A 71 -9.37 -6.92 -10.39
CA GLY A 71 -8.87 -8.12 -11.05
C GLY A 71 -9.99 -8.96 -11.67
N ALA A 72 -11.09 -9.14 -10.95
CA ALA A 72 -12.26 -9.85 -11.43
C ALA A 72 -12.95 -9.18 -12.63
N ILE A 73 -13.03 -7.84 -12.66
CA ILE A 73 -13.64 -7.08 -13.76
C ILE A 73 -12.87 -7.29 -15.08
N TYR A 74 -11.54 -7.17 -15.04
CA TYR A 74 -10.73 -7.19 -16.25
C TYR A 74 -10.33 -8.59 -16.68
N ASN A 75 -10.17 -9.49 -15.70
CA ASN A 75 -9.85 -10.88 -15.88
C ASN A 75 -8.68 -11.13 -16.87
N ASN A 76 -7.66 -10.26 -16.82
CA ASN A 76 -6.51 -10.27 -17.74
C ASN A 76 -5.17 -10.02 -17.04
N PHE A 77 -5.12 -10.07 -15.70
CA PHE A 77 -3.90 -10.04 -14.89
C PHE A 77 -4.19 -10.65 -13.52
N THR A 78 -3.15 -11.12 -12.84
CA THR A 78 -3.26 -11.52 -11.43
C THR A 78 -3.18 -10.31 -10.51
N LEU A 79 -3.66 -10.44 -9.28
CA LEU A 79 -3.54 -9.37 -8.28
C LEU A 79 -2.08 -8.99 -7.99
N SER A 80 -1.17 -9.97 -7.96
CA SER A 80 0.26 -9.70 -7.81
C SER A 80 0.80 -8.81 -8.94
N ILE A 81 0.29 -8.98 -10.16
CA ILE A 81 0.65 -8.15 -11.31
C ILE A 81 0.02 -6.76 -11.22
N LEU A 82 -1.24 -6.64 -10.77
CA LEU A 82 -1.87 -5.34 -10.52
C LEU A 82 -1.05 -4.51 -9.53
N GLN A 83 -0.59 -5.12 -8.43
CA GLN A 83 0.22 -4.43 -7.44
C GLN A 83 1.64 -4.15 -7.91
N TYR A 84 2.23 -5.05 -8.69
CA TYR A 84 3.53 -4.81 -9.31
C TYR A 84 3.50 -3.59 -10.23
N TRP A 85 2.42 -3.42 -11.00
CA TRP A 85 2.24 -2.24 -11.84
C TRP A 85 1.83 -0.98 -11.07
N ASN A 86 1.43 -1.09 -9.81
CA ASN A 86 0.92 0.04 -9.02
C ASN A 86 1.43 -0.04 -7.58
N PRO A 87 2.74 0.11 -7.33
CA PRO A 87 3.33 -0.13 -6.00
C PRO A 87 2.73 0.72 -4.87
N ASP A 88 2.19 1.91 -5.15
CA ASP A 88 1.58 2.76 -4.11
C ASP A 88 0.28 2.19 -3.53
N ILE A 89 -0.39 1.25 -4.22
CA ILE A 89 -1.57 0.58 -3.63
C ILE A 89 -1.15 -0.39 -2.52
N GLY A 90 0.13 -0.76 -2.47
CA GLY A 90 0.71 -1.63 -1.47
C GLY A 90 0.32 -3.10 -1.63
N LYS A 91 1.07 -3.98 -0.94
CA LYS A 91 0.83 -5.43 -0.98
C LYS A 91 -0.53 -5.85 -0.42
N THR A 92 -1.08 -5.05 0.48
CA THR A 92 -2.37 -5.28 1.13
C THR A 92 -3.50 -4.50 0.47
N CYS A 93 -3.24 -3.78 -0.64
CA CYS A 93 -4.22 -2.92 -1.30
C CYS A 93 -4.76 -1.75 -0.47
N PHE A 94 -4.24 -1.49 0.73
CA PHE A 94 -4.69 -0.36 1.56
C PHE A 94 -4.40 1.01 0.95
N GLY A 95 -3.44 1.10 0.02
CA GLY A 95 -3.14 2.34 -0.70
C GLY A 95 -4.03 2.57 -1.92
N LEU A 96 -4.96 1.65 -2.24
CA LEU A 96 -5.90 1.81 -3.33
C LEU A 96 -6.86 2.97 -2.99
N GLN A 97 -6.74 4.07 -3.74
CA GLN A 97 -7.50 5.29 -3.49
C GLN A 97 -8.55 5.49 -4.57
N ALA A 98 -9.79 5.76 -4.15
CA ALA A 98 -10.85 6.15 -5.05
C ALA A 98 -10.43 7.37 -5.88
N TYR A 99 -10.82 7.35 -7.16
CA TYR A 99 -10.53 8.40 -8.15
C TYR A 99 -9.06 8.62 -8.48
N VAL A 100 -8.19 7.67 -8.13
CA VAL A 100 -6.79 7.61 -8.58
C VAL A 100 -6.65 6.54 -9.66
N PRO A 101 -5.97 6.80 -10.80
CA PRO A 101 -5.84 5.82 -11.86
C PRO A 101 -4.78 4.77 -11.54
N VAL A 102 -5.12 3.49 -11.73
CA VAL A 102 -4.19 2.36 -11.67
C VAL A 102 -3.90 1.83 -13.07
N CYS A 103 -2.69 1.36 -13.30
CA CYS A 103 -2.31 0.63 -14.49
C CYS A 103 -2.90 -0.78 -14.50
N ILE A 104 -3.48 -1.18 -15.64
CA ILE A 104 -4.14 -2.48 -15.81
C ILE A 104 -3.64 -3.24 -17.04
N ASN A 105 -2.68 -2.68 -17.78
CA ASN A 105 -2.08 -3.36 -18.92
C ASN A 105 -0.71 -2.78 -19.28
N THR A 106 0.23 -3.65 -19.64
CA THR A 106 1.51 -3.30 -20.29
C THR A 106 1.65 -4.13 -21.58
N PRO A 107 2.37 -3.64 -22.60
CA PRO A 107 2.40 -4.28 -23.92
C PRO A 107 3.11 -5.65 -23.94
N TRP A 108 3.91 -5.94 -22.91
CA TRP A 108 4.70 -7.18 -22.83
C TRP A 108 4.08 -8.25 -21.95
N TYR A 109 2.99 -7.93 -21.25
CA TYR A 109 2.31 -8.88 -20.39
C TYR A 109 1.28 -9.67 -21.18
N THR A 110 1.58 -10.95 -21.41
CA THR A 110 0.60 -11.90 -21.93
C THR A 110 0.01 -12.66 -20.76
N PHE A 111 -1.28 -12.46 -20.54
CA PHE A 111 -1.99 -13.17 -19.50
C PHE A 111 -2.40 -14.58 -19.95
N THR A 112 -2.08 -15.57 -19.12
CA THR A 112 -2.60 -16.94 -19.27
C THR A 112 -3.50 -17.21 -18.06
N PRO A 113 -4.81 -17.46 -18.25
CA PRO A 113 -5.73 -17.76 -17.16
C PRO A 113 -5.25 -18.91 -16.26
N PRO A 114 -5.63 -18.92 -14.97
CA PRO A 114 -6.65 -18.08 -14.30
C PRO A 114 -6.12 -16.80 -13.60
N VAL A 115 -7.02 -15.84 -13.33
CA VAL A 115 -6.72 -14.45 -12.84
C VAL A 115 -6.51 -14.41 -11.34
N GLN A 116 -7.21 -15.29 -10.65
CA GLN A 116 -6.96 -15.67 -9.29
C GLN A 116 -6.92 -17.20 -9.28
N GLU A 117 -6.05 -17.75 -8.43
CA GLU A 117 -6.05 -19.17 -8.21
C GLU A 117 -7.42 -19.63 -7.69
N PRO A 118 -7.83 -20.88 -7.97
CA PRO A 118 -8.99 -21.47 -7.32
C PRO A 118 -8.89 -21.37 -5.79
N GLU A 119 -10.03 -21.24 -5.13
CA GLU A 119 -10.09 -21.33 -3.67
C GLU A 119 -9.53 -22.67 -3.19
N GLY A 120 -8.80 -22.65 -2.06
CA GLY A 120 -8.07 -23.82 -1.57
C GLY A 120 -6.79 -24.14 -2.32
N THR A 121 -6.38 -23.33 -3.31
CA THR A 121 -5.03 -23.45 -3.89
C THR A 121 -3.99 -23.16 -2.81
N VAL A 122 -2.97 -24.03 -2.76
CA VAL A 122 -1.83 -23.92 -1.85
C VAL A 122 -0.56 -23.60 -2.65
N GLU A 123 0.16 -22.56 -2.25
CA GLU A 123 1.42 -22.13 -2.87
C GLU A 123 2.55 -22.00 -1.85
N ALA A 124 3.80 -22.10 -2.31
CA ALA A 124 4.99 -21.93 -1.48
C ALA A 124 5.41 -20.45 -1.33
N ASP A 125 6.19 -20.12 -0.29
CA ASP A 125 6.66 -18.75 0.03
C ASP A 125 7.21 -17.96 -1.16
N THR A 126 7.87 -18.66 -2.07
CA THR A 126 8.51 -18.05 -3.23
C THR A 126 7.52 -17.32 -4.15
N SER A 127 6.22 -17.62 -4.05
CA SER A 127 5.21 -16.88 -4.81
C SER A 127 4.86 -15.53 -4.18
N ASN A 128 5.18 -15.31 -2.89
CA ASN A 128 4.74 -14.17 -2.07
C ASN A 128 3.32 -13.75 -2.50
N PRO A 129 2.34 -14.65 -2.31
CA PRO A 129 1.07 -14.51 -2.98
C PRO A 129 0.28 -13.38 -2.36
N ILE A 130 -0.62 -12.79 -3.12
CA ILE A 130 -1.26 -11.52 -2.78
C ILE A 130 -2.75 -11.62 -3.12
N PRO A 131 -3.65 -11.10 -2.27
CA PRO A 131 -3.36 -10.31 -1.06
C PRO A 131 -3.19 -11.23 0.13
N GLN A 132 -2.22 -10.96 1.00
CA GLN A 132 -2.06 -11.76 2.23
C GLN A 132 -2.94 -11.21 3.33
N MET A 133 -3.46 -12.08 4.20
CA MET A 133 -4.03 -11.65 5.47
C MET A 133 -3.00 -10.78 6.21
N PRO A 134 -3.42 -9.68 6.85
CA PRO A 134 -2.49 -8.85 7.59
C PRO A 134 -1.79 -9.63 8.71
N ASN A 135 -0.57 -9.21 9.03
CA ASN A 135 0.21 -9.74 10.14
C ASN A 135 0.50 -11.26 10.09
N ILE A 136 0.45 -11.92 8.93
CA ILE A 136 0.98 -13.28 8.78
C ILE A 136 2.42 -13.35 9.32
N VAL A 137 2.75 -14.44 10.03
CA VAL A 137 4.09 -14.67 10.55
C VAL A 137 5.16 -14.62 9.47
N SER A 138 6.30 -14.01 9.77
CA SER A 138 7.36 -13.75 8.78
C SER A 138 8.08 -15.00 8.26
N ASN A 139 7.90 -16.15 8.91
CA ASN A 139 8.47 -17.42 8.50
C ASN A 139 7.44 -18.37 7.87
N CYS A 140 6.29 -17.82 7.44
CA CYS A 140 5.33 -18.55 6.64
C CYS A 140 5.98 -19.03 5.34
N ASN A 141 5.81 -20.32 5.02
CA ASN A 141 6.36 -20.88 3.79
C ASN A 141 5.35 -21.60 2.90
N SER A 142 4.09 -21.65 3.33
CA SER A 142 2.99 -22.23 2.59
C SER A 142 1.74 -21.39 2.82
N PHE A 143 1.08 -21.01 1.73
CA PHE A 143 -0.07 -20.11 1.72
C PHE A 143 -1.26 -20.80 1.06
N GLU A 144 -2.44 -20.73 1.67
CA GLU A 144 -3.70 -21.18 1.06
C GLU A 144 -4.59 -19.97 0.76
N LEU A 145 -5.23 -19.95 -0.41
CA LEU A 145 -6.20 -18.93 -0.78
C LEU A 145 -7.57 -19.20 -0.16
N ALA A 146 -7.99 -18.35 0.79
CA ALA A 146 -9.29 -18.45 1.44
C ALA A 146 -10.43 -18.00 0.52
N GLY A 147 -11.63 -18.57 0.71
CA GLY A 147 -12.71 -18.51 -0.27
C GLY A 147 -14.12 -18.79 0.27
N GLY A 148 -15.13 -18.59 -0.58
CA GLY A 148 -16.55 -18.79 -0.30
C GLY A 148 -16.92 -20.24 -0.01
N GLY A 149 -16.67 -20.68 1.23
CA GLY A 149 -16.92 -22.05 1.69
C GLY A 149 -15.73 -22.67 2.43
N TYR A 150 -14.56 -22.04 2.37
CA TYR A 150 -13.35 -22.44 3.09
C TYR A 150 -13.34 -21.78 4.46
N THR A 151 -14.11 -22.36 5.39
CA THR A 151 -14.02 -22.03 6.81
C THR A 151 -12.63 -22.35 7.34
N VAL A 152 -12.25 -21.74 8.47
CA VAL A 152 -10.98 -22.08 9.13
C VAL A 152 -10.91 -23.59 9.40
N ASP A 153 -12.01 -24.21 9.83
CA ASP A 153 -12.12 -25.67 10.00
C ASP A 153 -11.73 -26.47 8.73
N ALA A 154 -12.16 -26.01 7.55
CA ALA A 154 -11.85 -26.67 6.29
C ALA A 154 -10.37 -26.51 5.92
N ILE A 155 -9.81 -25.31 6.09
CA ILE A 155 -8.41 -24.98 5.80
C ILE A 155 -7.47 -25.77 6.71
N VAL A 156 -7.76 -25.85 8.00
CA VAL A 156 -6.89 -26.57 8.94
C VAL A 156 -6.95 -28.08 8.71
N ALA A 157 -8.13 -28.59 8.32
CA ALA A 157 -8.31 -29.99 7.95
C ALA A 157 -7.58 -30.34 6.64
N SER A 158 -7.67 -29.51 5.59
CA SER A 158 -7.02 -29.76 4.29
C SER A 158 -5.49 -29.77 4.40
N ASN A 159 -4.93 -28.94 5.28
CA ASN A 159 -3.48 -28.83 5.50
C ASN A 159 -2.96 -29.72 6.63
N ASN A 160 -3.83 -30.45 7.34
CA ASN A 160 -3.46 -31.30 8.47
C ASN A 160 -2.71 -30.52 9.57
N ILE A 161 -3.23 -29.34 9.94
CA ILE A 161 -2.71 -28.46 11.00
C ILE A 161 -3.77 -28.27 12.09
N SER A 162 -3.36 -27.89 13.30
CA SER A 162 -4.31 -27.49 14.35
C SER A 162 -4.81 -26.07 14.12
N GLU A 163 -6.03 -25.78 14.56
CA GLU A 163 -6.57 -24.43 14.58
C GLU A 163 -5.70 -23.47 15.40
N ASP A 164 -5.18 -23.92 16.54
CA ASP A 164 -4.26 -23.12 17.36
C ASP A 164 -3.01 -22.70 16.57
N ASN A 165 -2.39 -23.62 15.84
CA ASN A 165 -1.22 -23.30 15.00
C ASN A 165 -1.60 -22.32 13.89
N PHE A 166 -2.72 -22.56 13.21
CA PHE A 166 -3.21 -21.68 12.15
C PHE A 166 -3.46 -20.26 12.67
N LEU A 167 -4.11 -20.11 13.81
CA LEU A 167 -4.38 -18.80 14.42
C LEU A 167 -3.12 -18.11 14.94
N ASP A 168 -2.11 -18.87 15.38
CA ASP A 168 -0.80 -18.32 15.76
C ASP A 168 -0.01 -17.84 14.54
N TRP A 169 -0.17 -18.49 13.38
CA TRP A 169 0.47 -18.08 12.12
C TRP A 169 -0.27 -16.93 11.41
N ASN A 170 -1.56 -16.75 11.72
CA ASN A 170 -2.45 -15.76 11.11
C ASN A 170 -3.10 -14.86 12.20
N PRO A 171 -2.31 -14.05 12.95
CA PRO A 171 -2.76 -13.37 14.16
C PRO A 171 -3.82 -12.28 13.95
N TYR A 172 -4.08 -11.87 12.69
CA TYR A 172 -5.20 -10.98 12.40
C TYR A 172 -6.56 -11.70 12.48
N ILE A 173 -6.60 -13.03 12.30
CA ILE A 173 -7.82 -13.83 12.43
C ILE A 173 -8.22 -13.90 13.90
N ASN A 174 -9.49 -13.58 14.17
CA ASN A 174 -10.04 -13.58 15.53
C ASN A 174 -10.12 -15.00 16.09
N LYS A 175 -9.43 -15.28 17.21
CA LYS A 175 -9.42 -16.61 17.84
C LYS A 175 -10.76 -17.11 18.40
N THR A 176 -11.72 -16.23 18.62
CA THR A 176 -13.06 -16.57 19.17
C THR A 176 -14.13 -16.73 18.10
N ALA A 177 -13.90 -16.20 16.91
CA ALA A 177 -14.77 -16.31 15.74
C ALA A 177 -13.91 -16.25 14.48
N PRO A 178 -13.19 -17.35 14.18
CA PRO A 178 -12.13 -17.35 13.18
C PRO A 178 -12.73 -17.30 11.77
N VAL A 179 -12.51 -16.18 11.09
CA VAL A 179 -12.94 -15.94 9.71
C VAL A 179 -11.73 -15.44 8.91
N ALA A 180 -11.35 -16.20 7.89
CA ALA A 180 -10.42 -15.74 6.86
C ALA A 180 -11.18 -14.91 5.82
N TRP A 181 -10.55 -13.88 5.28
CA TRP A 181 -11.17 -13.05 4.26
C TRP A 181 -11.18 -13.77 2.91
N GLU A 182 -12.32 -13.78 2.24
CA GLU A 182 -12.46 -14.31 0.89
C GLU A 182 -11.48 -13.60 -0.05
N GLY A 183 -10.74 -14.39 -0.83
CA GLY A 183 -9.73 -13.91 -1.76
C GLY A 183 -8.41 -13.48 -1.11
N TYR A 184 -8.18 -13.78 0.18
CA TYR A 184 -6.90 -13.54 0.85
C TYR A 184 -6.14 -14.83 1.13
N TRP A 185 -4.82 -14.75 1.00
CA TRP A 185 -3.91 -15.84 1.33
C TRP A 185 -3.69 -15.89 2.84
N VAL A 186 -3.81 -17.08 3.41
CA VAL A 186 -3.53 -17.39 4.82
C VAL A 186 -2.33 -18.32 4.91
N CYS A 187 -1.58 -18.23 6.00
CA CYS A 187 -0.47 -19.12 6.27
C CYS A 187 -0.95 -20.49 6.72
N VAL A 188 -0.45 -21.53 6.08
CA VAL A 188 -0.76 -22.94 6.40
C VAL A 188 0.49 -23.78 6.64
N GLY A 189 1.68 -23.17 6.61
CA GLY A 189 2.94 -23.83 6.94
C GLY A 189 4.07 -22.83 7.20
N ILE A 190 5.05 -23.24 8.01
CA ILE A 190 6.22 -22.42 8.38
C ILE A 190 7.53 -23.20 8.20
N SER A 191 8.67 -22.47 8.10
CA SER A 191 10.04 -23.02 8.19
C SER A 191 10.91 -22.32 9.21
#